data_AF-A0A1I6RXC6-F1
#
_entry.id   AF-A0A1I6RXC6-F1
#
_cell.length_a   1.000
_cell.length_b   1.000
_cell.length_c   1.000
_cell.angle_alpha   90.00
_cell.angle_beta   90.00
_cell.angle_gamma   90.00
#
_symmetry.space_group_name_H-M   'P 1'
#
loop_
_entity.id
_entity.type
_entity.pdbx_description
1 polymer ?
#
loop_
_entity_poly.entity_id
_entity_poly.type
_entity_poly.pdbx_seq_one_letter_code
_entity_poly.pdbx_strand_id
1 'polypeptide(L)'
;MGRYPLIAIIKENEDEENVIYSFGPDIHSCERYPQLYRRWSFKVLKNETTPDEAFVLLDDMPDKHISLLCKCMHKVYVHVKENGGMENMTNIDFPEYLEFIV
;
A
#
# COMPACT_ATOMS: atom_id res chain seq x y z
N MET A 1 24.80 -10.78 6.85
CA MET A 1 23.94 -10.88 5.67
C MET A 1 22.59 -10.27 6.05
N GLY A 2 22.33 -9.04 5.58
CA GLY A 2 21.16 -8.27 6.00
C GLY A 2 19.88 -8.95 5.52
N ARG A 3 19.00 -9.31 6.45
CA ARG A 3 17.63 -9.71 6.08
C ARG A 3 16.99 -8.49 5.42
N TYR A 4 16.50 -8.64 4.19
CA TYR A 4 15.63 -7.65 3.58
C TYR A 4 14.50 -7.35 4.56
N PRO A 5 14.19 -6.07 4.84
CA PRO A 5 13.13 -5.76 5.79
C PRO A 5 11.82 -6.34 5.26
N LEU A 6 11.12 -7.06 6.12
CA LEU A 6 9.72 -7.44 5.86
C LEU A 6 8.94 -6.13 5.69
N ILE A 7 8.25 -6.00 4.56
CA ILE A 7 7.39 -4.86 4.28
C ILE A 7 5.96 -5.29 4.55
N ALA A 8 5.27 -4.46 5.33
CA ALA A 8 3.86 -4.60 5.65
C ALA A 8 3.07 -3.44 5.04
N ILE A 9 1.95 -3.78 4.40
CA ILE A 9 0.90 -2.87 3.94
C ILE A 9 -0.27 -3.07 4.90
N ILE A 10 -0.71 -2.02 5.58
CA ILE A 10 -1.72 -2.07 6.63
C ILE A 10 -2.84 -1.11 6.23
N LYS A 11 -4.09 -1.59 6.25
CA LYS A 11 -5.26 -0.75 6.01
C LYS A 11 -5.45 0.13 7.23
N GLU A 12 -5.39 1.45 7.04
CA GLU A 12 -5.54 2.44 8.10
C GLU A 12 -6.98 2.94 8.19
N ASN A 13 -7.63 3.09 7.05
CA ASN A 13 -9.00 3.54 6.95
C ASN A 13 -9.65 3.02 5.67
N GLU A 14 -10.96 2.83 5.72
CA GLU A 14 -11.77 2.50 4.56
C GLU A 14 -13.15 3.15 4.68
N ASP A 15 -13.57 3.83 3.62
CA ASP A 15 -14.90 4.39 3.47
C ASP A 15 -15.50 3.99 2.10
N GLU A 16 -16.64 4.58 1.75
CA GLU A 16 -17.34 4.30 0.49
C GLU A 16 -16.57 4.78 -0.74
N GLU A 17 -15.74 5.81 -0.60
CA GLU A 17 -15.02 6.46 -1.71
C GLU A 17 -13.61 5.91 -1.87
N ASN A 18 -12.94 5.56 -0.78
CA ASN A 18 -11.52 5.24 -0.80
C ASN A 18 -11.06 4.28 0.31
N VAL A 19 -9.87 3.71 0.10
CA VAL A 19 -9.13 2.92 1.09
C VAL A 19 -7.76 3.54 1.27
N ILE A 20 -7.33 3.75 2.52
CA ILE A 20 -6.01 4.27 2.86
C ILE A 20 -5.16 3.13 3.42
N TYR A 21 -3.98 2.99 2.85
CA TYR A 21 -2.98 2.03 3.28
C TYR A 21 -1.72 2.74 3.77
N SER A 22 -1.18 2.32 4.92
CA SER A 22 0.21 2.59 5.28
C SER A 22 1.10 1.45 4.82
N PHE A 23 2.32 1.73 4.38
CA PHE A 23 3.28 0.73 3.95
C PHE A 23 4.71 1.08 4.36
N GLY A 24 5.52 0.04 4.54
CA GLY A 24 6.91 0.15 4.92
C GLY A 24 7.33 -1.02 5.80
N PRO A 25 8.52 -0.95 6.42
CA PRO A 25 8.94 -1.91 7.44
C PRO A 25 7.89 -2.05 8.55
N ASP A 26 7.84 -3.23 9.16
CA ASP A 26 6.97 -3.51 10.30
C ASP A 26 7.04 -2.40 11.38
N ILE A 27 5.90 -2.14 12.03
CA ILE A 27 5.75 -1.02 12.97
C ILE A 27 6.78 -1.08 14.10
N HIS A 28 7.11 -2.27 14.61
CA HIS A 28 8.11 -2.43 15.65
C HIS A 28 9.52 -2.08 15.18
N SER A 29 9.82 -2.26 13.89
CA SER A 29 11.09 -1.84 13.31
C SER A 29 11.18 -0.32 13.22
N CYS A 30 10.08 0.35 12.85
CA CYS A 30 9.98 1.80 12.86
C CYS A 30 10.08 2.40 14.27
N GLU A 31 9.44 1.80 15.27
CA GLU A 31 9.54 2.23 16.67
C GLU A 31 10.96 2.06 17.22
N ARG A 32 11.64 0.96 16.87
CA ARG A 32 12.99 0.66 17.34
C ARG A 32 14.06 1.49 16.64
N TYR A 33 13.85 1.84 15.37
CA TYR A 33 14.82 2.57 14.56
C TYR A 33 14.15 3.68 13.72
N PRO A 34 13.53 4.70 14.34
CA PRO A 34 12.77 5.74 13.64
C PRO A 34 13.61 6.60 12.69
N GLN A 35 14.92 6.69 12.93
CA GLN A 35 15.88 7.37 12.06
C GLN A 35 16.24 6.57 10.79
N LEU A 36 15.95 5.28 10.76
CA LEU A 36 16.26 4.38 9.63
C LEU A 36 15.01 3.99 8.83
N TYR A 37 13.88 3.84 9.52
CA TYR A 37 12.66 3.31 8.94
C TYR A 37 11.50 4.28 9.11
N ARG A 38 10.85 4.58 8.00
CA ARG A 38 9.63 5.38 7.93
C ARG A 38 8.57 4.57 7.17
N ARG A 39 7.30 4.77 7.55
CA ARG A 39 6.15 4.30 6.79
C ARG A 39 5.55 5.47 6.01
N TRP A 40 4.98 5.17 4.86
CA TRP A 40 4.28 6.11 4.00
C TRP A 40 2.89 5.57 3.72
N SER A 41 2.04 6.39 3.13
CA SER A 41 0.65 6.09 2.88
C SER A 41 0.27 6.38 1.44
N PHE A 42 -0.56 5.52 0.88
CA PHE A 42 -1.26 5.77 -0.38
C PHE A 42 -2.74 5.50 -0.19
N LYS A 43 -3.57 6.18 -0.98
CA LYS A 43 -5.00 5.91 -1.09
C LYS A 43 -5.32 5.18 -2.38
N VAL A 44 -6.41 4.43 -2.34
CA VAL A 44 -7.02 3.74 -3.47
C VAL A 44 -8.43 4.29 -3.64
N LEU A 45 -8.72 4.95 -4.76
CA LEU A 45 -10.01 5.53 -5.09
C LEU A 45 -10.94 4.49 -5.72
N LYS A 46 -12.10 4.21 -5.12
CA LYS A 46 -13.03 3.14 -5.55
C LYS A 46 -13.86 3.48 -6.78
N ASN A 47 -13.99 4.76 -7.10
CA ASN A 47 -14.74 5.27 -8.26
C ASN A 47 -13.91 5.26 -9.56
N GLU A 48 -12.60 5.07 -9.47
CA GLU A 48 -11.70 5.12 -10.63
C GLU A 48 -11.60 3.75 -11.31
N THR A 49 -11.54 3.76 -12.64
CA THR A 49 -11.49 2.52 -13.44
C THR A 49 -10.09 2.19 -13.95
N THR A 50 -9.13 3.11 -13.79
CA THR A 50 -7.75 2.93 -14.21
C THR A 50 -6.81 2.89 -13.00
N PRO A 51 -5.77 2.03 -12.99
CA PRO A 51 -4.84 1.97 -11.87
C PRO A 51 -4.08 3.28 -11.64
N ASP A 52 -3.75 4.01 -12.71
CA ASP A 52 -2.98 5.25 -12.63
C ASP A 52 -3.76 6.37 -11.93
N GLU A 53 -5.08 6.40 -12.08
CA GLU A 53 -5.96 7.36 -11.40
C GLU A 53 -6.36 6.86 -10.01
N ALA A 54 -6.56 5.55 -9.84
CA ALA A 54 -7.02 4.96 -8.59
C ALA A 54 -5.99 5.05 -7.46
N PHE A 55 -4.69 4.88 -7.76
CA PHE A 55 -3.65 4.80 -6.75
C PHE A 55 -2.91 6.13 -6.57
N VAL A 56 -3.09 6.77 -5.41
CA VAL A 56 -2.54 8.11 -5.14
C VAL A 56 -1.65 8.08 -3.90
N LEU A 57 -0.39 8.48 -4.05
CA LEU A 57 0.54 8.68 -2.93
C LEU A 57 0.11 9.90 -2.10
N LEU A 58 0.07 9.75 -0.77
CA LEU A 58 -0.33 10.83 0.16
C LEU A 58 0.85 11.58 0.77
N ASP A 59 2.01 10.93 0.87
CA ASP A 59 3.20 11.47 1.52
C ASP A 59 4.23 12.01 0.53
N ASP A 60 5.03 12.97 0.97
CA ASP A 60 6.27 13.35 0.29
C ASP A 60 7.31 12.22 0.45
N MET A 61 7.48 11.44 -0.62
CA MET A 61 8.35 10.27 -0.67
C MET A 61 9.62 10.57 -1.47
N PRO A 62 10.82 10.33 -0.91
CA PRO A 62 12.05 10.41 -1.67
C PRO A 62 12.10 9.40 -2.81
N ASP A 63 12.61 9.81 -3.98
CA ASP A 63 12.67 9.00 -5.21
C ASP A 63 13.26 7.59 -5.03
N LYS A 64 14.23 7.45 -4.12
CA LYS A 64 14.86 6.15 -3.80
C LYS A 64 13.87 5.08 -3.30
N HIS A 65 12.67 5.48 -2.87
CA HIS A 65 11.61 4.59 -2.37
C HIS A 65 10.48 4.36 -3.38
N ILE A 66 10.49 4.98 -4.57
CA ILE A 66 9.43 4.80 -5.58
C ILE A 66 9.27 3.33 -5.98
N SER A 67 10.38 2.58 -6.11
CA SER A 67 10.32 1.14 -6.40
C SER A 67 9.53 0.35 -5.34
N LEU A 68 9.65 0.74 -4.07
CA LEU A 68 8.88 0.13 -2.98
C LEU A 68 7.40 0.48 -3.09
N LEU A 69 7.07 1.75 -3.35
CA LEU A 69 5.69 2.19 -3.60
C LEU A 69 5.03 1.37 -4.72
N CYS A 70 5.70 1.23 -5.86
CA CYS A 70 5.18 0.45 -6.99
C CYS A 70 4.94 -1.02 -6.61
N LYS A 71 5.83 -1.64 -5.83
CA LYS A 71 5.63 -3.02 -5.33
C LYS A 71 4.41 -3.09 -4.40
N CYS A 72 4.22 -2.11 -3.51
CA CYS A 72 3.08 -2.07 -2.59
C CYS A 72 1.76 -1.87 -3.32
N MET A 73 1.68 -0.89 -4.22
CA MET A 73 0.50 -0.66 -5.08
C MET A 73 0.19 -1.91 -5.91
N HIS A 74 1.20 -2.57 -6.46
CA HIS A 74 1.02 -3.80 -7.23
C HIS A 74 0.39 -4.93 -6.41
N LYS A 75 0.77 -5.09 -5.13
CA LYS A 75 0.16 -6.11 -4.25
C LYS A 75 -1.33 -5.88 -4.05
N VAL A 76 -1.74 -4.64 -3.81
CA VAL A 76 -3.16 -4.28 -3.69
C VAL A 76 -3.88 -4.39 -5.03
N TYR A 77 -3.25 -3.99 -6.13
CA TYR A 77 -3.81 -4.13 -7.47
C TYR A 77 -4.06 -5.59 -7.87
N VAL A 78 -3.15 -6.51 -7.53
CA VAL A 78 -3.35 -7.95 -7.78
C VAL A 78 -4.59 -8.45 -7.04
N HIS A 79 -4.76 -8.06 -5.77
CA HIS A 79 -5.97 -8.37 -5.01
C HIS A 79 -7.23 -7.82 -5.70
N VAL A 80 -7.21 -6.56 -6.13
CA VAL A 80 -8.32 -5.96 -6.88
C VAL A 80 -8.63 -6.76 -8.15
N LYS A 81 -7.60 -7.11 -8.92
CA LYS A 81 -7.73 -7.89 -10.16
C LYS A 81 -8.35 -9.27 -9.94
N GLU A 82 -7.96 -9.95 -8.86
CA GLU A 82 -8.48 -11.29 -8.51
C GLU A 82 -9.94 -11.25 -8.01
N ASN A 83 -10.40 -10.10 -7.50
CA ASN A 83 -11.73 -9.94 -6.89
C ASN A 83 -12.73 -9.14 -7.76
N GLY A 84 -12.53 -9.12 -9.07
CA GLY A 84 -13.47 -8.50 -10.03
C GLY A 84 -12.91 -7.32 -10.82
N GLY A 85 -11.67 -6.92 -10.54
CA GLY A 85 -10.98 -5.87 -11.29
C GLY A 85 -11.42 -4.46 -10.94
N MET A 86 -10.85 -3.48 -11.65
CA MET A 86 -11.06 -2.06 -11.38
C MET A 86 -12.53 -1.65 -11.54
N GLU A 87 -13.27 -2.28 -12.46
CA GLU A 87 -14.69 -1.99 -12.71
C GLU A 87 -15.61 -2.37 -11.54
N ASN A 88 -15.14 -3.21 -10.60
CA ASN A 88 -15.92 -3.71 -9.48
C ASN A 88 -15.38 -3.24 -8.11
N MET A 89 -14.49 -2.23 -8.08
CA MET A 89 -13.78 -1.80 -6.86
C MET A 89 -14.66 -1.49 -5.66
N THR A 90 -15.85 -0.93 -5.87
CA THR A 90 -16.78 -0.61 -4.77
C THR A 90 -17.31 -1.83 -4.03
N ASN A 91 -17.22 -3.02 -4.64
CA ASN A 91 -17.70 -4.29 -4.07
C ASN A 91 -16.56 -5.21 -3.62
N ILE A 92 -15.30 -4.76 -3.72
CA ILE A 92 -14.14 -5.54 -3.32
C ILE A 92 -13.92 -5.36 -1.82
N ASP A 93 -13.78 -6.48 -1.11
CA ASP A 93 -13.30 -6.46 0.28
C ASP A 93 -11.78 -6.25 0.28
N PHE A 94 -11.34 -5.09 0.74
CA PHE A 94 -9.94 -4.69 0.72
C PHE A 94 -9.17 -5.32 1.91
N PRO A 95 -8.01 -5.95 1.67
CA PRO A 95 -7.30 -6.69 2.70
C PRO A 95 -6.84 -5.74 3.80
N GLU A 96 -7.02 -6.16 5.06
CA GLU A 96 -6.54 -5.43 6.25
C GLU A 96 -5.01 -5.38 6.31
N TYR A 97 -4.34 -6.44 5.86
CA TYR A 97 -2.90 -6.61 5.98
C TYR A 97 -2.33 -7.43 4.83
N LEU A 98 -1.22 -6.96 4.26
CA LEU A 98 -0.40 -7.69 3.29
C LEU A 98 1.07 -7.56 3.67
N GLU A 99 1.84 -8.63 3.48
CA GLU A 99 3.29 -8.59 3.71
C GLU A 99 4.09 -9.25 2.59
N PHE A 100 5.31 -8.77 2.39
CA PHE A 100 6.25 -9.36 1.44
C PHE A 100 7.70 -8.99 1.76
N ILE A 101 8.61 -9.76 1.18
CA ILE A 101 10.05 -9.53 1.23
C ILE A 101 10.46 -8.81 -0.05
N VAL A 102 11.24 -7.72 0.07
CA VAL A 102 11.68 -6.85 -1.04
C VAL A 102 12.90 -7.38 -1.75
#